data_AF-A0A8B3DK59-F1
#
_entry.id   AF-A0A8B3DK59-F1
#
_cell.length_a   1.000
_cell.length_b   1.000
_cell.length_c   1.000
_cell.angle_alpha   90.00
_cell.angle_beta   90.00
_cell.angle_gamma   90.00
#
_symmetry.space_group_name_H-M   'P 1'
#
loop_
_entity.id
_entity.type
_entity.pdbx_description
1 polymer ?
#
loop_
_entity_poly.entity_id
_entity_poly.type
_entity_poly.pdbx_seq_one_letter_code
_entity_poly.pdbx_strand_id
1 'polypeptide(L)'
;MQIPAFPLPSNMTKTIHFRVPNVEDGMEFCELNPDFEEANTTQYLNHMQDAEKGEISDSSYWTGEDRRTALWWIFISTSELGTIPFSYDCKHCNEKHYSDLDMRSLMETSTVLPSLPELSVKFTVRDQPYTAKVSPLTGEALEYIEQLRNERDQYPENSKEWKRAANNMALHELAMTLTFSQQPEDKNEALEWKLNTIKTMHLRTEFPKLSALVEQELRTARHGLLCDYSEGRYFLVAQIDQCKEIVKQGGKAVRTLLLPFLPHDFIATF
;
A
#
# COMPACT_ATOMS: atom_id res chain seq x y z
N MET A 1 7.08 -7.43 -27.69
CA MET A 1 7.42 -7.07 -26.29
C MET A 1 6.67 -8.04 -25.38
N GLN A 2 7.29 -8.55 -24.31
CA GLN A 2 6.63 -9.44 -23.36
C GLN A 2 6.99 -8.97 -21.95
N ILE A 3 6.00 -8.94 -21.04
CA ILE A 3 6.24 -8.68 -19.63
C ILE A 3 6.84 -9.96 -19.02
N PRO A 4 8.00 -9.88 -18.34
CA PRO A 4 8.56 -11.04 -17.64
C PRO A 4 7.60 -11.57 -16.58
N ALA A 5 7.70 -12.86 -16.27
CA ALA A 5 6.91 -13.47 -15.21
C ALA A 5 7.15 -12.75 -13.87
N PHE A 6 6.07 -12.45 -13.14
CA PHE A 6 6.11 -11.74 -11.87
C PHE A 6 6.00 -12.74 -10.72
N PRO A 7 7.11 -13.09 -10.04
CA PRO A 7 7.03 -13.85 -8.80
C PRO A 7 6.42 -12.97 -7.71
N LEU A 8 5.35 -13.42 -7.06
CA LEU A 8 4.67 -12.64 -6.04
C LEU A 8 5.63 -12.41 -4.85
N PRO A 9 5.98 -11.16 -4.48
CA PRO A 9 7.02 -10.92 -3.48
C PRO A 9 6.72 -11.50 -2.10
N SER A 10 5.45 -11.60 -1.70
CA SER A 10 5.01 -12.24 -0.47
C SER A 10 5.03 -13.78 -0.51
N ASN A 11 5.09 -14.38 -1.70
CA ASN A 11 5.11 -15.82 -1.92
C ASN A 11 5.76 -16.19 -3.26
N MET A 12 7.07 -16.41 -3.23
CA MET A 12 7.88 -16.71 -4.42
C MET A 12 7.50 -18.00 -5.17
N THR A 13 6.69 -18.87 -4.58
CA THR A 13 6.18 -20.07 -5.27
C THR A 13 5.03 -19.74 -6.23
N LYS A 14 4.35 -18.60 -6.01
CA LYS A 14 3.27 -18.12 -6.84
C LYS A 14 3.82 -17.16 -7.89
N THR A 15 3.60 -17.49 -9.16
CA THR A 15 4.03 -16.67 -10.29
C THR A 15 2.80 -16.15 -11.02
N ILE A 16 2.77 -14.86 -11.30
CA ILE A 16 1.74 -14.19 -12.06
C ILE A 16 2.29 -13.86 -13.45
N HIS A 17 1.47 -14.03 -14.47
CA HIS A 17 1.80 -13.65 -15.84
C HIS A 17 0.92 -12.48 -16.24
N PHE A 18 1.53 -11.39 -16.69
CA PHE A 18 0.81 -10.24 -17.23
C PHE A 18 0.99 -10.17 -18.75
N ARG A 19 -0.04 -9.74 -19.46
CA ARG A 19 0.06 -9.37 -20.88
C ARG A 19 0.46 -7.90 -21.01
N VAL A 20 0.98 -7.53 -22.18
CA VAL A 20 1.27 -6.13 -22.49
C VAL A 20 -0.05 -5.36 -22.67
N PRO A 21 -0.24 -4.18 -22.02
CA PRO A 21 -1.40 -3.33 -22.24
C PRO A 21 -1.51 -2.91 -23.71
N ASN A 22 -2.74 -2.80 -24.20
CA ASN A 22 -3.08 -2.34 -25.54
C ASN A 22 -3.96 -1.06 -25.47
N VAL A 23 -4.38 -0.56 -26.63
CA VAL A 23 -5.21 0.66 -26.73
C VAL A 23 -6.59 0.47 -26.07
N GLU A 24 -7.17 -0.72 -26.15
CA GLU A 24 -8.46 -1.03 -25.52
C GLU A 24 -8.36 -0.93 -23.99
N ASP A 25 -7.29 -1.44 -23.40
CA ASP A 25 -7.01 -1.27 -21.96
C ASP A 25 -6.86 0.23 -21.62
N GLY A 26 -6.18 0.99 -22.48
CA GLY A 26 -6.06 2.44 -22.35
C GLY A 26 -7.42 3.14 -22.31
N MET A 27 -8.35 2.72 -23.16
CA MET A 27 -9.72 3.25 -23.19
C MET A 27 -10.57 2.78 -22.00
N GLU A 28 -10.38 1.55 -21.52
CA GLU A 28 -11.12 1.02 -20.38
C GLU A 28 -10.74 1.73 -19.08
N PHE A 29 -9.47 2.06 -18.90
CA PHE A 29 -8.95 2.64 -17.65
C PHE A 29 -8.74 4.16 -17.70
N CYS A 30 -9.14 4.87 -18.76
CA CYS A 30 -8.97 6.33 -18.84
C CYS A 30 -10.01 7.14 -18.05
N GLU A 31 -11.18 6.56 -17.76
CA GLU A 31 -12.26 7.22 -17.02
C GLU A 31 -12.35 6.78 -15.55
N LEU A 32 -11.30 6.16 -15.04
CA LEU A 32 -11.25 5.71 -13.64
C LEU A 32 -11.44 6.87 -12.67
N ASN A 33 -12.35 6.72 -11.72
CA ASN A 33 -12.54 7.70 -10.66
C ASN A 33 -11.35 7.60 -9.67
N PRO A 34 -10.57 8.68 -9.46
CA PRO A 34 -9.42 8.69 -8.56
C PRO A 34 -9.80 8.50 -7.09
N ASP A 35 -11.07 8.63 -6.70
CA ASP A 35 -11.51 8.35 -5.33
C ASP A 35 -11.50 6.84 -5.00
N PHE A 36 -11.42 5.97 -6.02
CA PHE A 36 -11.46 4.51 -5.90
C PHE A 36 -10.13 3.84 -6.31
N GLU A 37 -9.01 4.41 -5.87
CA GLU A 37 -7.63 3.97 -6.16
C GLU A 37 -7.40 2.47 -5.96
N GLU A 38 -7.82 1.93 -4.83
CA GLU A 38 -7.58 0.53 -4.48
C GLU A 38 -8.50 -0.41 -5.26
N ALA A 39 -9.78 -0.06 -5.43
CA ALA A 39 -10.69 -0.87 -6.24
C ALA A 39 -10.23 -0.92 -7.71
N ASN A 40 -9.83 0.23 -8.25
CA ASN A 40 -9.28 0.34 -9.61
C ASN A 40 -8.00 -0.48 -9.77
N THR A 41 -7.14 -0.50 -8.75
CA THR A 41 -5.92 -1.32 -8.76
C THR A 41 -6.25 -2.81 -8.83
N THR A 42 -7.27 -3.28 -8.10
CA THR A 42 -7.72 -4.69 -8.17
C THR A 42 -8.27 -5.02 -9.55
N GLN A 43 -9.16 -4.17 -10.08
CA GLN A 43 -9.73 -4.35 -11.41
C GLN A 43 -8.62 -4.43 -12.47
N TYR A 44 -7.68 -3.50 -12.44
CA TYR A 44 -6.58 -3.44 -13.38
C TYR A 44 -5.68 -4.67 -13.31
N LEU A 45 -5.19 -5.03 -12.12
CA LEU A 45 -4.27 -6.16 -11.95
C LEU A 45 -4.94 -7.50 -12.32
N ASN A 46 -6.24 -7.64 -12.09
CA ASN A 46 -6.98 -8.82 -12.51
C ASN A 46 -7.16 -8.87 -14.04
N HIS A 47 -7.45 -7.72 -14.67
CA HIS A 47 -7.63 -7.60 -16.11
C HIS A 47 -6.36 -7.82 -16.94
N MET A 48 -5.21 -7.42 -16.38
CA MET A 48 -3.92 -7.52 -17.05
C MET A 48 -3.28 -8.91 -17.02
N GLN A 49 -3.86 -9.85 -16.27
CA GLN A 49 -3.31 -11.20 -16.18
C GLN A 49 -3.52 -11.99 -17.48
N ASP A 50 -2.52 -12.79 -17.83
CA ASP A 50 -2.47 -13.61 -19.02
C ASP A 50 -2.95 -15.04 -18.70
N ALA A 51 -4.26 -15.27 -18.89
CA ALA A 51 -4.92 -16.55 -18.63
C ALA A 51 -4.37 -17.70 -19.49
N GLU A 52 -3.70 -17.41 -20.61
CA GLU A 52 -3.10 -18.45 -21.47
C GLU A 52 -1.78 -18.98 -20.87
N LYS A 53 -1.13 -18.20 -20.01
CA LYS A 53 0.17 -18.55 -19.40
C LYS A 53 0.09 -19.04 -17.96
N GLY A 54 -1.04 -18.85 -17.28
CA GLY A 54 -1.20 -19.28 -15.89
C GLY A 54 -2.61 -19.11 -15.36
N GLU A 55 -2.84 -19.61 -14.15
CA GLU A 55 -4.10 -19.40 -13.43
C GLU A 55 -4.22 -17.95 -12.99
N ILE A 56 -5.41 -17.37 -13.23
CA ILE A 56 -5.72 -16.03 -12.76
C ILE A 56 -5.79 -16.04 -11.23
N SER A 57 -4.98 -15.19 -10.61
CA SER A 57 -5.05 -14.95 -9.18
C SER A 57 -5.73 -13.62 -8.92
N ASP A 58 -6.81 -13.65 -8.16
CA ASP A 58 -7.46 -12.42 -7.71
C ASP A 58 -6.51 -11.61 -6.79
N SER A 59 -6.22 -10.38 -7.23
CA SER A 59 -5.33 -9.43 -6.58
C SER A 59 -5.93 -8.79 -5.34
N SER A 60 -7.24 -8.96 -5.09
CA SER A 60 -7.87 -8.58 -3.81
C SER A 60 -7.28 -9.34 -2.61
N TYR A 61 -6.71 -10.53 -2.85
CA TYR A 61 -6.04 -11.35 -1.82
C TYR A 61 -4.53 -11.10 -1.71
N TRP A 62 -3.96 -10.25 -2.57
CA TRP A 62 -2.55 -9.86 -2.49
C TRP A 62 -2.37 -8.76 -1.44
N THR A 63 -1.17 -8.65 -0.89
CA THR A 63 -0.84 -7.54 0.01
C THR A 63 -0.79 -6.21 -0.75
N GLY A 64 -0.85 -5.09 -0.02
CA GLY A 64 -0.64 -3.78 -0.62
C GLY A 64 0.73 -3.65 -1.32
N GLU A 65 1.79 -4.16 -0.71
CA GLU A 65 3.14 -4.12 -1.28
C GLU A 65 3.27 -4.97 -2.55
N ASP A 66 2.66 -6.15 -2.59
CA ASP A 66 2.60 -6.99 -3.79
C ASP A 66 1.92 -6.24 -4.95
N ARG A 67 0.78 -5.59 -4.67
CA ARG A 67 -0.02 -4.88 -5.69
C ARG A 67 0.74 -3.68 -6.24
N ARG A 68 1.38 -2.87 -5.39
CA ARG A 68 2.22 -1.75 -5.86
C ARG A 68 3.45 -2.23 -6.64
N THR A 69 4.07 -3.33 -6.20
CA THR A 69 5.18 -3.94 -6.94
C THR A 69 4.72 -4.47 -8.31
N ALA A 70 3.53 -5.07 -8.39
CA ALA A 70 2.96 -5.57 -9.65
C ALA A 70 2.66 -4.43 -10.64
N LEU A 71 2.05 -3.32 -10.18
CA LEU A 71 1.86 -2.13 -11.01
C LEU A 71 3.19 -1.63 -11.56
N TRP A 72 4.21 -1.54 -10.70
CA TRP A 72 5.53 -1.08 -11.10
C TRP A 72 6.16 -2.04 -12.12
N TRP A 73 6.01 -3.35 -11.90
CA TRP A 73 6.51 -4.40 -12.78
C TRP A 73 5.96 -4.27 -14.20
N ILE A 74 4.66 -4.01 -14.32
CA ILE A 74 4.01 -3.75 -15.60
C ILE A 74 4.60 -2.48 -16.22
N PHE A 75 4.63 -1.37 -15.47
CA PHE A 75 5.14 -0.08 -15.95
C PHE A 75 6.56 -0.15 -16.50
N ILE A 76 7.52 -0.72 -15.73
CA ILE A 76 8.93 -0.79 -16.19
C ILE A 76 9.11 -1.71 -17.41
N SER A 77 8.18 -2.64 -17.62
CA SER A 77 8.22 -3.58 -18.73
C SER A 77 7.61 -3.02 -20.01
N THR A 78 6.79 -1.98 -19.91
CA THR A 78 6.02 -1.42 -21.03
C THR A 78 6.43 0.02 -21.37
N SER A 79 7.01 0.76 -20.42
CA SER A 79 7.49 2.12 -20.61
C SER A 79 8.82 2.14 -21.40
N GLU A 80 8.90 2.95 -22.45
CA GLU A 80 10.13 3.16 -23.21
C GLU A 80 11.22 3.85 -22.36
N LEU A 81 10.84 4.94 -21.67
CA LEU A 81 11.77 5.73 -20.86
C LEU A 81 11.95 5.14 -19.46
N GLY A 82 10.91 4.54 -18.88
CA GLY A 82 10.91 4.03 -17.50
C GLY A 82 11.08 5.12 -16.44
N THR A 83 10.83 6.37 -16.81
CA THR A 83 10.95 7.54 -15.93
C THR A 83 9.58 8.19 -15.71
N ILE A 84 9.38 8.77 -14.53
CA ILE A 84 8.20 9.60 -14.23
C ILE A 84 8.68 11.03 -13.96
N PRO A 85 8.17 12.04 -14.70
CA PRO A 85 8.51 13.44 -14.44
C PRO A 85 7.90 13.89 -13.12
N PHE A 86 8.71 14.51 -12.27
CA PHE A 86 8.30 15.06 -10.98
C PHE A 86 8.76 16.51 -10.86
N SER A 87 7.94 17.35 -10.23
CA SER A 87 8.35 18.72 -9.91
C SER A 87 7.80 19.19 -8.57
N TYR A 88 8.52 20.11 -7.92
CA TYR A 88 8.10 20.70 -6.65
C TYR A 88 8.62 22.12 -6.48
N ASP A 89 7.84 22.95 -5.77
CA ASP A 89 8.25 24.30 -5.38
C ASP A 89 9.06 24.25 -4.09
N CYS A 90 10.30 24.72 -4.12
CA CYS A 90 11.19 24.71 -2.96
C CYS A 90 11.08 26.00 -2.15
N LYS A 91 10.65 25.90 -0.89
CA LYS A 91 10.57 27.06 0.03
C LYS A 91 11.94 27.63 0.46
N HIS A 92 13.05 26.94 0.16
CA HIS A 92 14.39 27.40 0.56
C HIS A 92 15.04 28.30 -0.50
N CYS A 93 14.95 27.92 -1.78
CA CYS A 93 15.48 28.73 -2.89
C CYS A 93 14.39 29.52 -3.65
N ASN A 94 13.11 29.28 -3.36
CA ASN A 94 11.95 29.82 -4.08
C ASN A 94 11.92 29.51 -5.58
N GLU A 95 12.58 28.42 -5.99
CA GLU A 95 12.55 27.91 -7.36
C GLU A 95 11.75 26.61 -7.46
N LYS A 96 11.25 26.34 -8.67
CA LYS A 96 10.63 25.07 -9.01
C LYS A 96 11.69 24.10 -9.50
N HIS A 97 11.82 22.97 -8.82
CA HIS A 97 12.73 21.89 -9.19
C HIS A 97 12.00 20.89 -10.07
N TYR A 98 12.71 20.34 -11.05
CA TYR A 98 12.26 19.27 -11.92
C TYR A 98 13.21 18.09 -11.80
N SER A 99 12.68 16.88 -11.79
CA SER A 99 13.43 15.64 -11.74
C SER A 99 12.68 14.58 -12.52
N ASP A 100 13.38 13.85 -13.37
CA ASP A 100 12.86 12.62 -13.96
C ASP A 100 13.25 11.47 -13.04
N LEU A 101 12.27 10.87 -12.38
CA LEU A 101 12.50 9.75 -11.48
C LEU A 101 12.66 8.48 -12.30
N ASP A 102 13.87 7.90 -12.33
CA ASP A 102 14.08 6.56 -12.91
C ASP A 102 13.47 5.50 -12.00
N MET A 103 12.35 4.95 -12.45
CA MET A 103 11.60 3.95 -11.70
C MET A 103 12.35 2.63 -11.58
N ARG A 104 13.33 2.37 -12.46
CA ARG A 104 14.15 1.14 -12.38
C ARG A 104 15.00 1.11 -11.11
N SER A 105 15.39 2.27 -10.59
CA SER A 105 16.19 2.36 -9.35
C SER A 105 15.45 1.80 -8.13
N LEU A 106 14.10 1.78 -8.15
CA LEU A 106 13.31 1.20 -7.07
C LEU A 106 13.56 -0.30 -6.89
N MET A 107 14.02 -1.00 -7.93
CA MET A 107 14.40 -2.42 -7.87
C MET A 107 15.42 -2.69 -6.76
N GLU A 108 16.35 -1.76 -6.50
CA GLU A 108 17.38 -1.89 -5.46
C GLU A 108 16.79 -1.96 -4.05
N THR A 109 15.57 -1.46 -3.88
CA THR A 109 14.85 -1.54 -2.63
C THR A 109 14.06 -2.85 -2.50
N SER A 110 13.88 -3.62 -3.57
CA SER A 110 12.99 -4.77 -3.58
C SER A 110 13.45 -5.86 -2.60
N THR A 111 12.50 -6.51 -1.93
CA THR A 111 12.74 -7.66 -1.07
C THR A 111 11.70 -8.72 -1.34
N VAL A 112 12.11 -9.99 -1.41
CA VAL A 112 11.20 -11.11 -1.65
C VAL A 112 11.26 -12.09 -0.50
N LEU A 113 10.13 -12.71 -0.19
CA LEU A 113 9.99 -13.71 0.85
C LEU A 113 9.57 -15.05 0.22
N PRO A 114 10.16 -16.19 0.63
CA PRO A 114 9.69 -17.50 0.18
C PRO A 114 8.20 -17.71 0.46
N SER A 115 7.76 -17.25 1.64
CA SER A 115 6.37 -17.12 2.07
C SER A 115 6.32 -16.06 3.18
N LEU A 116 5.14 -15.48 3.42
CA LEU A 116 4.94 -14.62 4.58
C LEU A 116 5.27 -15.41 5.88
N PRO A 117 6.04 -14.82 6.80
CA PRO A 117 6.31 -15.44 8.09
C PRO A 117 5.02 -15.58 8.91
N GLU A 118 4.94 -16.61 9.75
CA GLU A 118 3.87 -16.70 10.75
C GLU A 118 4.15 -15.71 11.88
N LEU A 119 3.61 -14.49 11.75
CA LEU A 119 3.74 -13.44 12.74
C LEU A 119 2.66 -13.59 13.81
N SER A 120 3.02 -13.46 15.08
CA SER A 120 2.05 -13.52 16.17
C SER A 120 2.42 -12.63 17.34
N VAL A 121 1.40 -12.01 17.94
CA VAL A 121 1.55 -11.10 19.07
C VAL A 121 0.74 -11.59 20.27
N LYS A 122 1.29 -11.39 21.46
CA LYS A 122 0.61 -11.65 22.74
C LYS A 122 0.42 -10.34 23.48
N PHE A 123 -0.81 -10.08 23.92
CA PHE A 123 -1.18 -8.83 24.58
C PHE A 123 -2.34 -9.07 25.56
N THR A 124 -2.75 -8.02 26.26
CA THR A 124 -3.85 -8.07 27.22
C THR A 124 -4.91 -7.05 26.85
N VAL A 125 -6.17 -7.40 27.12
CA VAL A 125 -7.32 -6.49 27.03
C VAL A 125 -8.11 -6.63 28.30
N ARG A 126 -8.20 -5.56 29.10
CA ARG A 126 -8.81 -5.58 30.44
C ARG A 126 -8.25 -6.72 31.30
N ASP A 127 -6.93 -6.83 31.31
CA ASP A 127 -6.16 -7.87 32.03
C ASP A 127 -6.40 -9.32 31.55
N GLN A 128 -7.20 -9.54 30.50
CA GLN A 128 -7.37 -10.86 29.88
C GLN A 128 -6.34 -11.07 28.78
N PRO A 129 -5.63 -12.21 28.73
CA PRO A 129 -4.62 -12.47 27.72
C PRO A 129 -5.24 -12.83 26.36
N TYR A 130 -4.66 -12.30 25.28
CA TYR A 130 -5.02 -12.60 23.90
C TYR A 130 -3.77 -12.96 23.09
N THR A 131 -3.96 -13.78 22.06
CA THR A 131 -2.97 -14.04 21.02
C THR A 131 -3.64 -13.79 19.67
N ALA A 132 -2.93 -13.10 18.77
CA ALA A 132 -3.38 -12.87 17.41
C ALA A 132 -2.25 -13.10 16.41
N LYS A 133 -2.59 -13.65 15.25
CA LYS A 133 -1.73 -13.63 14.07
C LYS A 133 -1.74 -12.22 13.46
N VAL A 134 -0.59 -11.79 12.95
CA VAL A 134 -0.44 -10.51 12.27
C VAL A 134 -0.21 -10.75 10.78
N SER A 135 -0.92 -10.03 9.93
CA SER A 135 -0.77 -10.08 8.46
C SER A 135 -0.79 -8.68 7.87
N PRO A 136 -0.03 -8.41 6.79
CA PRO A 136 -0.19 -7.19 5.99
C PRO A 136 -1.64 -7.05 5.48
N LEU A 137 -2.06 -5.80 5.23
CA LEU A 137 -3.37 -5.54 4.63
C LEU A 137 -3.42 -6.09 3.20
N THR A 138 -4.51 -6.81 2.90
CA THR A 138 -4.80 -7.31 1.56
C THR A 138 -5.51 -6.25 0.70
N GLY A 139 -5.64 -6.47 -0.61
CA GLY A 139 -6.41 -5.61 -1.50
C GLY A 139 -7.86 -5.40 -1.02
N GLU A 140 -8.56 -6.46 -0.62
CA GLU A 140 -9.92 -6.39 -0.05
C GLU A 140 -9.98 -5.48 1.19
N ALA A 141 -8.98 -5.59 2.08
CA ALA A 141 -8.90 -4.73 3.25
C ALA A 141 -8.63 -3.27 2.86
N LEU A 142 -7.76 -3.03 1.87
CA LEU A 142 -7.42 -1.70 1.40
C LEU A 142 -8.58 -1.00 0.69
N GLU A 143 -9.38 -1.73 -0.09
CA GLU A 143 -10.63 -1.21 -0.68
C GLU A 143 -11.63 -0.79 0.40
N TYR A 144 -11.74 -1.56 1.49
CA TYR A 144 -12.56 -1.18 2.62
C TYR A 144 -12.02 0.07 3.35
N ILE A 145 -10.71 0.15 3.58
CA ILE A 145 -10.09 1.33 4.20
C ILE A 145 -10.24 2.57 3.31
N GLU A 146 -10.18 2.41 1.99
CA GLU A 146 -10.46 3.48 1.03
C GLU A 146 -11.89 4.04 1.20
N GLN A 147 -12.89 3.19 1.44
CA GLN A 147 -14.24 3.68 1.73
C GLN A 147 -14.28 4.53 3.01
N LEU A 148 -13.62 4.09 4.08
CA LEU A 148 -13.52 4.86 5.33
C LEU A 148 -12.74 6.18 5.15
N ARG A 149 -11.71 6.18 4.29
CA ARG A 149 -10.94 7.36 3.92
C ARG A 149 -11.82 8.36 3.15
N ASN A 150 -12.60 7.89 2.19
CA ASN A 150 -13.52 8.72 1.42
C ASN A 150 -14.61 9.31 2.30
N GLU A 151 -15.15 8.56 3.27
CA GLU A 151 -16.07 9.08 4.29
C GLU A 151 -15.41 10.16 5.17
N ARG A 152 -14.18 9.93 5.63
CA ARG A 152 -13.40 10.89 6.43
C ARG A 152 -13.22 12.20 5.67
N ASP A 153 -12.93 12.12 4.37
CA ASP A 153 -12.58 13.27 3.53
C ASP A 153 -13.80 14.10 3.09
N GLN A 154 -15.03 13.64 3.38
CA GLN A 154 -16.23 14.47 3.31
C GLN A 154 -16.28 15.56 4.39
N TYR A 155 -15.51 15.40 5.48
CA TYR A 155 -15.44 16.38 6.55
C TYR A 155 -14.28 17.36 6.33
N PRO A 156 -14.40 18.64 6.76
CA PRO A 156 -13.29 19.57 6.72
C PRO A 156 -12.08 19.04 7.49
N GLU A 157 -10.90 19.13 6.89
CA GLU A 157 -9.65 18.67 7.49
C GLU A 157 -9.48 19.25 8.90
N ASN A 158 -9.03 18.42 9.84
CA ASN A 158 -8.81 18.77 11.25
C ASN A 158 -10.05 19.13 12.08
N SER A 159 -11.27 19.06 11.51
CA SER A 159 -12.52 19.15 12.27
C SER A 159 -12.67 17.99 13.27
N LYS A 160 -13.63 18.11 14.20
CA LYS A 160 -13.90 17.07 15.19
C LYS A 160 -14.36 15.78 14.53
N GLU A 161 -15.22 15.91 13.52
CA GLU A 161 -15.78 14.82 12.73
C GLU A 161 -14.69 14.14 11.91
N TRP A 162 -13.83 14.91 11.23
CA TRP A 162 -12.68 14.39 10.50
C TRP A 162 -11.74 13.60 11.41
N LYS A 163 -11.36 14.15 12.57
CA LYS A 163 -10.48 13.46 13.54
C LYS A 163 -11.10 12.17 14.07
N ARG A 164 -12.42 12.15 14.28
CA ARG A 164 -13.14 10.96 14.70
C ARG A 164 -13.14 9.89 13.61
N ALA A 165 -13.39 10.28 12.35
CA ALA A 165 -13.35 9.39 11.21
C ALA A 165 -11.93 8.84 10.97
N ALA A 166 -10.89 9.69 11.06
CA ALA A 166 -9.49 9.29 10.96
C ALA A 166 -9.10 8.26 12.03
N ASN A 167 -9.46 8.49 13.30
CA ASN A 167 -9.20 7.54 14.38
C ASN A 167 -10.00 6.23 14.20
N ASN A 168 -11.22 6.33 13.66
CA ASN A 168 -12.01 5.14 13.33
C ASN A 168 -11.34 4.33 12.23
N MET A 169 -10.88 4.97 11.16
CA MET A 169 -10.13 4.33 10.07
C MET A 169 -8.87 3.62 10.60
N ALA A 170 -8.01 4.32 11.34
CA ALA A 170 -6.79 3.74 11.92
C ALA A 170 -7.07 2.51 12.82
N LEU A 171 -8.21 2.51 13.53
CA LEU A 171 -8.63 1.36 14.31
C LEU A 171 -9.03 0.17 13.43
N HIS A 172 -9.71 0.41 12.30
CA HIS A 172 -10.05 -0.64 11.34
C HIS A 172 -8.80 -1.20 10.65
N GLU A 173 -7.85 -0.34 10.30
CA GLU A 173 -6.54 -0.77 9.76
C GLU A 173 -5.87 -1.76 10.72
N LEU A 174 -5.71 -1.36 12.00
CA LEU A 174 -5.15 -2.25 13.03
C LEU A 174 -5.94 -3.55 13.16
N ALA A 175 -7.28 -3.47 13.24
CA ALA A 175 -8.12 -4.65 13.37
C ALA A 175 -8.00 -5.60 12.17
N MET A 176 -7.88 -5.09 10.95
CA MET A 176 -7.75 -5.90 9.73
C MET A 176 -6.41 -6.62 9.62
N THR A 177 -5.34 -6.07 10.20
CA THR A 177 -4.04 -6.77 10.29
C THR A 177 -4.03 -7.93 11.29
N LEU A 178 -5.07 -8.06 12.14
CA LEU A 178 -5.13 -9.02 13.23
C LEU A 178 -6.11 -10.15 12.94
N THR A 179 -5.68 -11.38 13.21
CA THR A 179 -6.54 -12.57 13.25
C THR A 179 -6.42 -13.25 14.60
N PHE A 180 -7.47 -13.20 15.39
CA PHE A 180 -7.51 -13.78 16.74
C PHE A 180 -7.88 -15.26 16.66
N SER A 181 -7.36 -16.08 17.59
CA SER A 181 -7.71 -17.50 17.66
C SER A 181 -9.17 -17.79 18.03
N GLN A 182 -9.87 -16.79 18.58
CA GLN A 182 -11.22 -16.92 19.15
C GLN A 182 -12.25 -15.98 18.49
N GLN A 183 -11.89 -15.35 17.37
CA GLN A 183 -12.85 -14.54 16.61
C GLN A 183 -13.89 -15.43 15.91
N PRO A 184 -15.09 -14.90 15.61
CA PRO A 184 -16.06 -15.55 14.72
C PRO A 184 -15.45 -15.99 13.37
N GLU A 185 -16.05 -17.01 12.74
CA GLU A 185 -15.63 -17.46 11.40
C GLU A 185 -16.08 -16.50 10.29
N ASP A 186 -17.26 -15.88 10.44
CA ASP A 186 -17.73 -14.87 9.49
C ASP A 186 -16.84 -13.63 9.52
N LYS A 187 -16.43 -13.14 8.34
CA LYS A 187 -15.49 -12.02 8.21
C LYS A 187 -16.03 -10.73 8.83
N ASN A 188 -17.31 -10.43 8.66
CA ASN A 188 -17.91 -9.19 9.13
C ASN A 188 -18.11 -9.24 10.64
N GLU A 189 -18.62 -10.36 11.16
CA GLU A 189 -18.73 -10.58 12.61
C GLU A 189 -17.35 -10.56 13.28
N ALA A 190 -16.32 -11.12 12.63
CA ALA A 190 -14.95 -11.09 13.13
C ALA A 190 -14.39 -9.67 13.19
N LEU A 191 -14.62 -8.85 12.17
CA LEU A 191 -14.19 -7.46 12.17
C LEU A 191 -14.88 -6.67 13.30
N GLU A 192 -16.19 -6.78 13.42
CA GLU A 192 -16.94 -6.11 14.48
C GLU A 192 -16.47 -6.55 15.87
N TRP A 193 -16.28 -7.86 16.07
CA TRP A 193 -15.77 -8.41 17.32
C TRP A 193 -14.37 -7.89 17.65
N LYS A 194 -13.47 -7.82 16.68
CA LYS A 194 -12.12 -7.27 16.85
C LYS A 194 -12.17 -5.80 17.24
N LEU A 195 -12.96 -5.00 16.55
CA LEU A 195 -13.14 -3.57 16.84
C LEU A 195 -13.68 -3.36 18.24
N ASN A 196 -14.71 -4.10 18.63
CA ASN A 196 -15.29 -4.02 19.97
C ASN A 196 -14.28 -4.43 21.05
N THR A 197 -13.50 -5.47 20.80
CA THR A 197 -12.42 -5.90 21.70
C THR A 197 -11.37 -4.80 21.86
N ILE A 198 -10.83 -4.26 20.77
CA ILE A 198 -9.79 -3.22 20.80
C ILE A 198 -10.32 -1.93 21.44
N LYS A 199 -11.58 -1.54 21.19
CA LYS A 199 -12.22 -0.36 21.82
C LYS A 199 -12.31 -0.43 23.34
N THR A 200 -12.26 -1.64 23.93
CA THR A 200 -12.28 -1.81 25.39
C THR A 200 -10.90 -1.73 26.04
N MET A 201 -9.83 -1.63 25.25
CA MET A 201 -8.47 -1.52 25.75
C MET A 201 -8.25 -0.19 26.48
N HIS A 202 -7.40 -0.23 27.50
CA HIS A 202 -6.92 0.99 28.14
C HIS A 202 -6.02 1.80 27.18
N LEU A 203 -6.47 3.02 26.86
CA LEU A 203 -5.88 3.89 25.83
C LEU A 203 -4.39 4.20 26.02
N ARG A 204 -3.89 4.25 27.26
CA ARG A 204 -2.50 4.66 27.55
C ARG A 204 -1.54 3.51 27.82
N THR A 205 -2.01 2.27 27.86
CA THR A 205 -1.19 1.12 28.25
C THR A 205 -1.36 -0.07 27.31
N GLU A 206 -2.60 -0.52 27.10
CA GLU A 206 -2.90 -1.71 26.31
C GLU A 206 -2.86 -1.39 24.81
N PHE A 207 -3.57 -0.34 24.38
CA PHE A 207 -3.67 0.02 22.97
C PHE A 207 -2.31 0.38 22.34
N PRO A 208 -1.48 1.28 22.93
CA PRO A 208 -0.18 1.62 22.34
C PRO A 208 0.76 0.42 22.28
N LYS A 209 0.66 -0.49 23.26
CA LYS A 209 1.45 -1.73 23.28
C LYS A 209 1.06 -2.66 22.13
N LEU A 210 -0.25 -2.84 21.89
CA LEU A 210 -0.72 -3.63 20.75
C LEU A 210 -0.25 -3.01 19.42
N SER A 211 -0.46 -1.71 19.23
CA SER A 211 -0.04 -1.01 18.00
C SER A 211 1.47 -1.17 17.74
N ALA A 212 2.31 -0.99 18.76
CA ALA A 212 3.75 -1.14 18.64
C ALA A 212 4.18 -2.58 18.31
N LEU A 213 3.54 -3.58 18.92
CA LEU A 213 3.81 -5.00 18.62
C LEU A 213 3.43 -5.32 17.17
N VAL A 214 2.26 -4.89 16.71
CA VAL A 214 1.82 -5.12 15.33
C VAL A 214 2.76 -4.44 14.33
N GLU A 215 3.12 -3.18 14.56
CA GLU A 215 4.05 -2.44 13.70
C GLU A 215 5.41 -3.15 13.61
N GLN A 216 5.92 -3.64 14.75
CA GLN A 216 7.18 -4.39 14.80
C GLN A 216 7.11 -5.67 13.95
N GLU A 217 6.03 -6.45 14.09
CA GLU A 217 5.85 -7.68 13.31
C GLU A 217 5.72 -7.40 11.81
N LEU A 218 4.91 -6.40 11.42
CA LEU A 218 4.72 -6.03 10.00
C LEU A 218 6.03 -5.63 9.32
N ARG A 219 6.95 -4.95 10.03
CA ARG A 219 8.29 -4.62 9.49
C ARG A 219 9.10 -5.86 9.12
N THR A 220 8.90 -6.99 9.81
CA THR A 220 9.58 -8.25 9.49
C THR A 220 8.95 -8.98 8.30
N ALA A 221 7.68 -8.69 8.00
CA ALA A 221 6.99 -9.17 6.80
C ALA A 221 7.18 -8.24 5.60
N ARG A 222 8.07 -7.23 5.64
CA ARG A 222 8.34 -6.36 4.50
C ARG A 222 8.76 -7.16 3.27
N HIS A 223 8.09 -6.91 2.15
CA HIS A 223 8.34 -7.53 0.84
C HIS A 223 7.97 -6.54 -0.28
N GLY A 224 8.24 -6.92 -1.53
CA GLY A 224 8.06 -6.05 -2.68
C GLY A 224 9.03 -4.88 -2.68
N LEU A 225 8.68 -3.85 -3.44
CA LEU A 225 9.37 -2.55 -3.37
C LEU A 225 9.22 -1.91 -1.99
N LEU A 226 10.12 -1.00 -1.64
CA LEU A 226 9.93 -0.19 -0.45
C LEU A 226 8.69 0.68 -0.60
N CYS A 227 7.70 0.40 0.25
CA CYS A 227 6.49 1.20 0.38
C CYS A 227 6.42 1.86 1.75
N ASP A 228 5.74 3.00 1.81
CA ASP A 228 5.28 3.64 3.04
C ASP A 228 3.75 3.57 3.06
N TYR A 229 3.19 3.15 4.19
CA TYR A 229 1.74 3.14 4.41
C TYR A 229 1.37 4.30 5.32
N SER A 230 0.59 5.23 4.80
CA SER A 230 0.16 6.41 5.55
C SER A 230 -1.28 6.77 5.20
N GLU A 231 -2.11 6.94 6.22
CA GLU A 231 -3.50 7.40 6.09
C GLU A 231 -4.32 6.65 5.02
N GLY A 232 -4.33 5.31 5.07
CA GLY A 232 -5.12 4.52 4.13
C GLY A 232 -4.54 4.44 2.72
N ARG A 233 -3.25 4.73 2.53
CA ARG A 233 -2.59 4.74 1.22
C ARG A 233 -1.20 4.09 1.28
N TYR A 234 -0.91 3.25 0.28
CA TYR A 234 0.45 2.80 -0.01
C TYR A 234 1.12 3.72 -1.01
N PHE A 235 2.33 4.17 -0.67
CA PHE A 235 3.19 4.97 -1.52
C PHE A 235 4.48 4.22 -1.82
N LEU A 236 4.93 4.22 -3.07
CA LEU A 236 6.30 3.83 -3.41
C LEU A 236 7.27 4.87 -2.83
N VAL A 237 8.31 4.40 -2.15
CA VAL A 237 9.35 5.26 -1.58
C VAL A 237 10.46 5.44 -2.59
N ALA A 238 10.53 6.64 -3.16
CA ALA A 238 11.59 7.05 -4.08
C ALA A 238 12.55 8.02 -3.41
N GLN A 239 13.75 8.13 -3.97
CA GLN A 239 14.72 9.18 -3.61
C GLN A 239 15.00 10.05 -4.83
N ILE A 240 15.04 11.35 -4.60
CA ILE A 240 15.45 12.34 -5.61
C ILE A 240 16.50 13.26 -5.02
N ASP A 241 17.26 13.92 -5.89
CA ASP A 241 18.22 14.93 -5.49
C ASP A 241 17.55 16.05 -4.70
N GLN A 242 18.23 16.48 -3.63
CA GLN A 242 17.78 17.61 -2.82
C GLN A 242 18.14 18.94 -3.46
N CYS A 243 17.41 20.00 -3.09
CA CYS A 243 17.81 21.38 -3.42
C CYS A 243 19.26 21.67 -2.99
N LYS A 244 20.09 22.15 -3.92
CA LYS A 244 21.52 22.42 -3.69
C LYS A 244 21.76 23.42 -2.54
N GLU A 245 20.88 24.38 -2.33
CA GLU A 245 21.01 25.35 -1.22
C GLU A 245 20.84 24.68 0.15
N ILE A 246 19.95 23.69 0.26
CA ILE A 246 19.79 22.89 1.49
C ILE A 246 21.07 22.08 1.74
N VAL A 247 21.63 21.48 0.69
CA VAL A 247 22.88 20.70 0.80
C VAL A 247 24.06 21.58 1.24
N LYS A 248 24.19 22.78 0.66
CA LYS A 248 25.21 23.77 1.07
C LYS A 248 25.11 24.18 2.53
N GLN A 249 23.90 24.18 3.10
CA GLN A 249 23.64 24.47 4.52
C GLN A 249 23.86 23.25 5.43
N GLY A 250 24.41 22.15 4.92
CA GLY A 250 24.66 20.91 5.67
C GLY A 250 23.49 19.94 5.73
N GLY A 251 22.45 20.15 4.92
CA GLY A 251 21.33 19.21 4.77
C GLY A 251 21.70 17.95 3.99
N LYS A 252 20.79 16.97 3.99
CA LYS A 252 20.95 15.71 3.22
C LYS A 252 21.01 15.97 1.72
N ALA A 253 21.82 15.19 0.99
CA ALA A 253 21.96 15.27 -0.47
C ALA A 253 20.72 14.78 -1.24
N VAL A 254 19.94 13.89 -0.64
CA VAL A 254 18.72 13.33 -1.22
C VAL A 254 17.52 13.61 -0.32
N ARG A 255 16.34 13.65 -0.93
CA ARG A 255 15.07 13.70 -0.23
C ARG A 255 14.21 12.50 -0.60
N THR A 256 13.42 12.05 0.36
CA THR A 256 12.41 11.01 0.13
C THR A 256 11.19 11.61 -0.55
N LEU A 257 10.67 10.89 -1.54
CA LEU A 257 9.41 11.16 -2.22
C LEU A 257 8.48 9.97 -1.97
N LEU A 258 7.25 10.26 -1.55
CA LEU A 258 6.17 9.28 -1.44
C LEU A 258 5.31 9.37 -2.70
N LEU A 259 5.36 8.35 -3.54
CA LEU A 259 4.68 8.32 -4.83
C LEU A 259 3.44 7.40 -4.74
N PRO A 260 2.20 7.91 -4.89
CA PRO A 260 0.97 7.10 -4.82
C PRO A 260 0.95 5.93 -5.82
N PHE A 261 1.56 6.14 -6.99
CA PHE A 261 1.76 5.20 -8.09
C PHE A 261 0.55 4.31 -8.41
N LEU A 262 -0.36 4.88 -9.21
CA LEU A 262 -1.66 4.33 -9.52
C LEU A 262 -1.73 3.88 -10.99
N PRO A 263 -2.62 2.95 -11.36
CA PRO A 263 -2.76 2.50 -12.76
C PRO A 263 -2.97 3.67 -13.74
N HIS A 264 -3.81 4.63 -13.36
CA HIS A 264 -4.13 5.78 -14.22
C HIS A 264 -2.91 6.66 -14.53
N ASP A 265 -1.84 6.61 -13.72
CA ASP A 265 -0.65 7.46 -13.88
C ASP A 265 0.14 7.11 -15.15
N PHE A 266 -0.03 5.91 -15.71
CA PHE A 266 0.80 5.41 -16.81
C PHE A 266 0.06 4.63 -17.91
N ILE A 267 -1.25 4.41 -17.79
CA ILE A 267 -2.04 3.70 -18.81
C ILE A 267 -2.79 4.68 -19.72
N ALA A 268 -3.30 5.78 -19.16
CA ALA A 268 -4.23 6.68 -19.84
C ALA A 268 -3.54 7.78 -20.69
N THR A 269 -2.22 7.82 -20.73
CA THR A 269 -1.46 8.83 -21.49
C THR A 269 -1.11 8.29 -22.88
N PHE A 270 -2.02 8.48 -23.84
CA PHE A 270 -1.75 8.37 -25.28
C PHE A 270 -2.05 9.70 -25.99
#